data_AF-A0A6M6JM26-F1
#
_entry.id   AF-A0A6M6JM26-F1
#
_cell.length_a   1.000
_cell.length_b   1.000
_cell.length_c   1.000
_cell.angle_alpha   90.00
_cell.angle_beta   90.00
_cell.angle_gamma   90.00
#
_symmetry.space_group_name_H-M   'P 1'
#
loop_
_entity.id
_entity.type
_entity.pdbx_description
1 polymer ?
#
loop_
_entity_poly.entity_id
_entity_poly.type
_entity_poly.pdbx_seq_one_letter_code
_entity_poly.pdbx_strand_id
1 'polypeptide(L)'
;MDMVPRDDPRVVALSAALQPYGWTMATPEMLARRAVGVLDRHWLLGELPVPRPAGWMDGVEPAVRSDERVGVLVEALAALRWRVLTREALCRRLVSALECWSVRRRLVDIELGWLLDGGA
;
A
#
# COMPACT_ATOMS: atom_id res chain seq x y z
N MET A 1 -4.28 2.83 -17.23
CA MET A 1 -3.82 2.44 -15.88
C MET A 1 -4.22 0.98 -15.71
N ASP A 2 -3.29 0.07 -16.01
CA ASP A 2 -3.59 -1.35 -15.98
C ASP A 2 -3.84 -1.79 -14.54
N MET A 3 -4.96 -2.48 -14.34
CA MET A 3 -5.34 -2.96 -13.01
C MET A 3 -4.54 -4.22 -12.71
N VAL A 4 -3.92 -4.26 -11.52
CA VAL A 4 -3.08 -5.38 -11.07
C VAL A 4 -3.83 -6.71 -11.25
N PRO A 5 -3.21 -7.78 -11.77
CA PRO A 5 -3.85 -9.09 -11.89
C PRO A 5 -4.39 -9.59 -10.55
N ARG A 6 -5.49 -10.35 -10.57
CA ARG A 6 -6.07 -10.90 -9.33
C ARG A 6 -5.14 -11.88 -8.61
N ASP A 7 -4.33 -12.60 -9.39
CA ASP A 7 -3.41 -13.64 -8.92
C ASP A 7 -2.05 -13.05 -8.52
N ASP A 8 -1.93 -11.72 -8.50
CA ASP A 8 -0.75 -11.04 -8.00
C ASP A 8 -0.54 -11.37 -6.51
N PRO A 9 0.67 -11.74 -6.08
CA PRO A 9 0.95 -12.15 -4.70
C PRO A 9 0.57 -11.07 -3.68
N ARG A 10 0.58 -9.78 -4.05
CA ARG A 10 0.13 -8.66 -3.20
C ARG A 10 -1.36 -8.70 -2.96
N VAL A 11 -2.13 -8.96 -4.01
CA VAL A 11 -3.59 -9.05 -3.96
C VAL A 11 -3.99 -10.26 -3.12
N VAL A 12 -3.32 -11.40 -3.30
CA VAL A 12 -3.54 -12.62 -2.51
C VAL A 12 -3.25 -12.37 -1.02
N ALA A 13 -2.08 -11.80 -0.70
CA ALA A 13 -1.69 -11.50 0.68
C ALA A 13 -2.65 -10.52 1.38
N LEU A 14 -3.05 -9.46 0.68
CA LEU A 14 -4.02 -8.49 1.20
C LEU A 14 -5.40 -9.12 1.40
N SER A 15 -5.87 -9.94 0.45
CA SER A 15 -7.17 -10.59 0.55
C SER A 15 -7.23 -11.54 1.76
N ALA A 16 -6.16 -12.30 2.02
CA ALA A 16 -6.05 -13.15 3.20
C ALA A 16 -6.04 -12.33 4.49
N ALA A 17 -5.25 -11.25 4.54
CA ALA A 17 -5.12 -10.41 5.73
C ALA A 17 -6.39 -9.61 6.08
N LEU A 18 -7.23 -9.32 5.08
CA LEU A 18 -8.51 -8.62 5.24
C LEU A 18 -9.70 -9.56 5.43
N GLN A 19 -9.52 -10.89 5.26
CA GLN A 19 -10.59 -11.88 5.46
C GLN A 19 -11.25 -11.80 6.85
N PRO A 20 -10.54 -11.57 7.98
CA PRO A 20 -11.14 -11.55 9.31
C PRO A 20 -11.97 -10.30 9.63
N TYR A 21 -11.89 -9.25 8.80
CA TYR A 21 -12.51 -7.96 9.12
C TYR A 21 -13.96 -7.88 8.64
N GLY A 22 -14.86 -7.50 9.55
CA GLY A 22 -16.19 -6.99 9.19
C GLY A 22 -16.07 -5.59 8.59
N TRP A 23 -16.27 -5.47 7.29
CA TRP A 23 -16.18 -4.25 6.48
C TRP A 23 -16.89 -3.02 7.08
N THR A 24 -17.90 -3.24 7.91
CA THR A 24 -18.79 -2.23 8.49
C THR A 24 -18.09 -1.31 9.49
N MET A 25 -17.09 -1.80 10.23
CA MET A 25 -16.40 -1.02 11.27
C MET A 25 -15.05 -0.45 10.81
N ALA A 26 -14.63 -0.77 9.59
CA ALA A 26 -13.34 -0.33 9.08
C ALA A 26 -13.40 1.15 8.66
N THR A 27 -12.42 1.94 9.14
CA THR A 27 -12.15 3.26 8.60
C THR A 27 -11.16 3.18 7.43
N PRO A 28 -11.15 4.16 6.51
CA PRO A 28 -10.14 4.22 5.45
C PRO A 28 -8.71 4.13 5.98
N GLU A 29 -8.42 4.83 7.08
CA GLU A 29 -7.10 4.82 7.71
C GLU A 29 -6.74 3.43 8.26
N MET A 30 -7.66 2.72 8.91
CA MET A 30 -7.41 1.35 9.39
C MET A 30 -7.06 0.41 8.25
N LEU A 31 -7.81 0.49 7.13
CA LEU A 31 -7.53 -0.33 5.95
C LEU A 31 -6.20 0.03 5.30
N ALA A 32 -5.91 1.32 5.15
CA ALA A 32 -4.66 1.81 4.59
C ALA A 32 -3.44 1.33 5.40
N ARG A 33 -3.44 1.56 6.71
CA ARG A 33 -2.35 1.15 7.61
C ARG A 33 -2.15 -0.36 7.60
N ARG A 34 -3.25 -1.13 7.63
CA ARG A 34 -3.18 -2.60 7.55
C ARG A 34 -2.61 -3.05 6.21
N ALA A 35 -3.08 -2.48 5.11
CA ALA A 35 -2.61 -2.85 3.77
C ALA A 35 -1.11 -2.62 3.59
N VAL A 36 -0.60 -1.45 4.00
CA VAL A 36 0.84 -1.16 3.98
C VAL A 36 1.61 -2.15 4.85
N GLY A 37 1.13 -2.41 6.08
CA GLY A 37 1.75 -3.39 6.98
C GLY A 37 1.85 -4.81 6.41
N VAL A 38 0.83 -5.27 5.67
CA VAL A 38 0.85 -6.57 4.95
C VAL A 38 1.95 -6.55 3.90
N LEU A 39 1.96 -5.53 3.05
CA LEU A 39 2.86 -5.47 1.90
C LEU A 39 4.32 -5.37 2.32
N ASP A 40 4.61 -4.64 3.40
CA ASP A 40 5.94 -4.56 3.99
C ASP A 40 6.40 -5.90 4.56
N ARG A 41 5.50 -6.61 5.26
CA ARG A 41 5.82 -7.93 5.81
C ARG A 41 6.21 -8.93 4.72
N HIS A 42 5.66 -8.79 3.52
CA HIS A 42 5.93 -9.71 2.42
C HIS A 42 6.95 -9.15 1.42
N TRP A 43 7.59 -8.01 1.70
CA TRP A 43 8.54 -7.32 0.80
C TRP A 43 7.98 -7.05 -0.61
N LEU A 44 6.66 -6.93 -0.75
CA LEU A 44 6.03 -6.97 -2.07
C LEU A 44 6.01 -5.62 -2.80
N LEU A 45 6.42 -4.53 -2.15
CA LEU A 45 6.55 -3.22 -2.80
C LEU A 45 7.98 -2.93 -3.30
N GLY A 46 8.93 -3.82 -3.05
CA GLY A 46 10.29 -3.71 -3.61
C GLY A 46 11.11 -2.52 -3.11
N GLU A 47 10.64 -1.77 -2.12
CA GLU A 47 11.43 -0.74 -1.44
C GLU A 47 12.10 -1.39 -0.22
N LEU A 48 13.43 -1.23 -0.13
CA LEU A 48 14.25 -1.83 0.93
C LEU A 48 13.70 -1.45 2.31
N PRO A 49 13.60 -2.39 3.28
CA PRO A 49 13.03 -2.05 4.58
C PRO A 49 13.96 -1.16 5.37
N VAL A 50 13.38 -0.20 6.09
CA VAL A 50 13.90 0.20 7.41
C VAL A 50 14.03 -1.09 8.25
N PRO A 51 15.15 -1.35 8.93
CA PRO A 51 15.36 -2.62 9.62
C PRO A 51 14.27 -2.82 10.68
N ARG A 52 13.52 -3.92 10.56
CA ARG A 52 12.48 -4.28 11.54
C ARG A 52 13.09 -5.16 12.63
N PRO A 53 12.82 -4.91 13.92
CA PRO A 53 13.28 -5.79 14.99
C PRO A 53 12.70 -7.20 14.80
N ALA A 54 13.56 -8.20 14.90
CA ALA A 54 13.18 -9.61 14.84
C ALA A 54 12.37 -9.97 16.09
N GLY A 55 11.12 -10.43 15.92
CA GLY A 55 10.35 -10.92 17.07
C GLY A 55 8.85 -11.17 16.90
N TRP A 56 8.18 -10.75 15.83
CA TRP A 56 6.72 -10.89 15.74
C TRP A 56 6.24 -12.05 14.87
N MET A 57 6.16 -13.21 15.50
CA MET A 57 5.17 -14.23 15.13
C MET A 57 3.81 -13.78 15.66
N ASP A 58 2.78 -13.84 14.81
CA ASP A 58 1.38 -13.46 15.04
C ASP A 58 1.00 -11.98 15.13
N GLY A 59 1.05 -11.32 13.97
CA GLY A 59 0.32 -10.07 13.74
C GLY A 59 0.88 -9.33 12.53
N VAL A 60 0.04 -9.00 11.53
CA VAL A 60 0.45 -7.98 10.57
C VAL A 60 0.35 -6.63 11.30
N GLU A 61 1.47 -6.12 11.78
CA GLU A 61 1.45 -4.80 12.42
C GLU A 61 1.03 -3.73 11.38
N PRO A 62 0.00 -2.91 11.68
CA PRO A 62 -0.36 -1.79 10.83
C PRO A 62 0.79 -0.80 10.70
N ALA A 63 0.98 -0.23 9.50
CA ALA A 63 1.98 0.81 9.29
C ALA A 63 1.79 2.00 10.23
N VAL A 64 2.85 2.76 10.49
CA VAL A 64 2.76 3.99 11.28
C VAL A 64 1.87 5.01 10.57
N ARG A 65 1.16 5.85 11.33
CA ARG A 65 0.23 6.84 10.76
C ARG A 65 0.92 7.87 9.84
N SER A 66 2.20 8.17 10.11
CA SER A 66 3.01 9.12 9.36
C SER A 66 3.60 8.56 8.06
N ASP A 67 3.37 7.29 7.75
CA ASP A 67 3.84 6.69 6.51
C ASP A 67 3.10 7.31 5.31
N GLU A 68 3.83 7.88 4.36
CA GLU A 68 3.27 8.55 3.18
C GLU A 68 2.32 7.63 2.39
N ARG A 69 2.61 6.33 2.34
CA ARG A 69 1.80 5.32 1.65
C ARG A 69 0.43 5.16 2.28
N VAL A 70 0.32 5.38 3.59
CA VAL A 70 -0.97 5.39 4.29
C VAL A 70 -1.82 6.55 3.80
N GLY A 71 -1.25 7.75 3.67
CA GLY A 71 -1.94 8.92 3.12
C GLY A 71 -2.47 8.67 1.70
N VAL A 72 -1.63 8.10 0.83
CA VAL A 72 -1.99 7.72 -0.55
C VAL A 72 -3.21 6.80 -0.57
N LEU A 73 -3.22 5.77 0.27
CA LEU A 73 -4.31 4.82 0.32
C LEU A 73 -5.58 5.41 0.94
N VAL A 74 -5.45 6.30 1.93
CA VAL A 74 -6.59 7.02 2.50
C VAL A 74 -7.28 7.87 1.44
N GLU A 75 -6.52 8.63 0.64
CA GLU A 75 -7.06 9.42 -0.46
C GLU A 75 -7.72 8.54 -1.53
N ALA A 76 -7.08 7.43 -1.91
CA ALA A 76 -7.65 6.48 -2.85
C ALA A 76 -8.98 5.88 -2.32
N LEU A 77 -9.04 5.53 -1.05
CA LEU A 77 -10.25 5.04 -0.39
C LEU A 77 -11.32 6.13 -0.30
N ALA A 78 -10.96 7.39 -0.05
CA ALA A 78 -11.90 8.51 -0.01
C ALA A 78 -12.53 8.79 -1.38
N ALA A 79 -11.75 8.66 -2.46
CA ALA A 79 -12.22 8.82 -3.83
C ALA A 79 -13.08 7.63 -4.33
N LEU A 80 -13.03 6.49 -3.65
CA LEU A 80 -13.74 5.27 -4.05
C LEU A 80 -14.97 5.01 -3.18
N ARG A 81 -16.02 4.45 -3.78
CA ARG A 81 -17.10 3.78 -3.02
C ARG A 81 -16.64 2.40 -2.54
N TRP A 82 -15.52 2.33 -1.82
CA TRP A 82 -14.82 1.08 -1.50
C TRP A 82 -15.67 0.04 -0.76
N ARG A 83 -16.69 0.47 0.00
CA ARG A 83 -17.64 -0.41 0.69
C ARG A 83 -18.56 -1.21 -0.24
N VAL A 84 -18.70 -0.82 -1.50
CA VAL A 84 -19.48 -1.60 -2.49
C VAL A 84 -18.60 -2.54 -3.32
N LEU A 85 -17.28 -2.50 -3.13
CA LEU A 85 -16.35 -3.35 -3.85
C LEU A 85 -16.25 -4.72 -3.17
N THR A 86 -16.04 -5.77 -3.98
CA THR A 86 -15.59 -7.05 -3.43
C THR A 86 -14.22 -6.88 -2.80
N ARG A 87 -13.88 -7.74 -1.83
CA ARG A 87 -12.56 -7.74 -1.18
C ARG A 87 -11.42 -7.76 -2.20
N GLU A 88 -11.53 -8.64 -3.20
CA GLU A 88 -10.53 -8.77 -4.27
C GLU A 88 -10.42 -7.49 -5.09
N ALA A 89 -11.55 -6.92 -5.52
CA ALA A 89 -11.55 -5.67 -6.29
C ALA A 89 -10.93 -4.52 -5.48
N LEU A 90 -11.20 -4.45 -4.18
CA LEU A 90 -10.54 -3.47 -3.32
C LEU A 90 -9.04 -3.70 -3.25
N CYS A 91 -8.59 -4.93 -2.98
CA CYS A 91 -7.16 -5.25 -2.87
C CYS A 91 -6.42 -4.85 -4.15
N ARG A 92 -6.97 -5.16 -5.33
CA ARG A 92 -6.41 -4.76 -6.63
C ARG A 92 -6.29 -3.24 -6.75
N ARG A 93 -7.32 -2.49 -6.33
CA ARG A 93 -7.30 -1.02 -6.35
C ARG A 93 -6.26 -0.43 -5.41
N LEU A 94 -6.10 -0.98 -4.20
CA LEU A 94 -5.08 -0.52 -3.25
C LEU A 94 -3.67 -0.77 -3.79
N VAL A 95 -3.40 -1.94 -4.35
CA VAL A 95 -2.10 -2.25 -4.96
C VAL A 95 -1.82 -1.34 -6.15
N SER A 96 -2.78 -1.16 -7.07
CA SER A 96 -2.62 -0.25 -8.22
C SER A 96 -2.38 1.21 -7.79
N ALA A 97 -3.00 1.66 -6.69
CA ALA A 97 -2.78 3.00 -6.17
C ALA A 97 -1.33 3.18 -5.67
N LEU A 98 -0.80 2.18 -4.96
CA LEU A 98 0.59 2.19 -4.48
C LEU A 98 1.61 2.08 -5.60
N GLU A 99 1.36 1.26 -6.64
CA GLU A 99 2.24 1.20 -7.80
C GLU A 99 2.30 2.54 -8.53
N CYS A 100 1.15 3.15 -8.78
CA CYS A 100 1.10 4.46 -9.42
C CYS A 100 1.78 5.55 -8.58
N TRP A 101 1.64 5.48 -7.26
CA TRP A 101 2.37 6.37 -6.37
C TRP A 101 3.88 6.13 -6.42
N SER A 102 4.35 4.88 -6.34
CA SER A 102 5.79 4.56 -6.37
C SER A 102 6.43 4.97 -7.70
N VAL A 103 5.75 4.75 -8.83
CA VAL A 103 6.21 5.23 -10.14
C VAL A 103 6.31 6.75 -10.16
N ARG A 104 5.29 7.47 -9.67
CA ARG A 104 5.33 8.94 -9.59
C ARG A 104 6.44 9.45 -8.67
N ARG A 105 6.64 8.80 -7.52
CA ARG A 105 7.68 9.18 -6.56
C ARG A 105 9.07 9.02 -7.16
N ARG A 106 9.34 7.89 -7.82
CA ARG A 106 10.62 7.65 -8.51
C ARG A 106 10.90 8.66 -9.61
N LEU A 107 9.89 9.06 -10.37
CA LEU A 107 10.06 10.10 -11.39
C LEU A 107 10.46 11.43 -10.76
N VAL A 108 9.80 11.83 -9.67
CA VAL A 108 10.18 13.05 -8.92
C VAL A 108 11.60 12.94 -8.39
N ASP A 109 12.00 11.79 -7.83
CA ASP A 109 13.36 11.59 -7.31
C ASP A 109 14.42 11.69 -8.43
N ILE A 110 14.13 11.19 -9.64
CA ILE A 110 15.00 11.32 -10.82
C ILE A 110 15.09 12.77 -11.27
N GLU A 111 13.97 13.47 -11.37
CA GLU A 111 13.91 14.89 -11.76
C GLU A 111 14.69 15.76 -10.77
N LEU A 112 14.54 15.50 -9.47
CA LEU A 112 15.31 16.18 -8.43
C LEU A 112 16.81 15.88 -8.54
N GLY A 113 17.20 14.64 -8.83
CA GLY A 113 18.60 14.28 -9.10
C GLY A 113 19.19 15.11 -10.24
N TRP A 114 18.49 15.20 -11.38
CA TRP A 114 18.93 16.01 -12.51
C TRP A 114 19.04 17.51 -12.20
N LEU A 115 18.12 18.06 -11.41
CA LEU A 115 18.17 19.46 -10.99
C LEU A 115 19.36 19.76 -10.08
N LEU A 116 19.74 18.82 -9.20
CA LEU A 116 20.87 18.97 -8.30
C LEU A 116 22.21 18.73 -9.02
N ASP A 117 22.25 17.80 -9.97
CA ASP A 117 23.47 17.47 -10.75
C ASP A 117 23.77 18.50 -11.85
N GLY A 118 22.76 19.17 -12.40
CA GLY A 118 22.89 20.16 -13.48
C GLY A 118 23.29 21.58 -13.04
N GLY A 119 23.57 21.78 -11.74
CA GLY A 119 23.93 23.08 -11.15
C GLY A 119 25.44 23.30 -10.90
N ALA A 120 26.32 22.50 -11.50
CA ALA A 120 27.78 22.60 -11.37
C ALA A 120 28.45 23.39 -12.49
#